data_AF-A0A954EEC1-F1
#
_entry.id   AF-A0A954EEC1-F1
#
_cell.length_a   1.000
_cell.length_b   1.000
_cell.length_c   1.000
_cell.angle_alpha   90.00
_cell.angle_beta   90.00
_cell.angle_gamma   90.00
#
_symmetry.space_group_name_H-M   'P 1'
#
loop_
_entity.id
_entity.type
_entity.pdbx_description
1 polymer ?
#
loop_
_entity_poly.entity_id
_entity_poly.type
_entity_poly.pdbx_seq_one_letter_code
_entity_poly.pdbx_strand_id
1 'polypeptide(L)'
;GTRTFTDLTAEFVQSPPAEWEQAESWRIHFHVPVQAENLGPLSTTRPDLEKALREVAKLDYAPHLEVETYTWSVMPGKDLPDVCDGLTRELEYTLNFLNQLSAG
;
A
#
# COMPACT_ATOMS: atom_id res chain seq x y z
N GLY A 1 26.81 2.81 -6.13
CA GLY A 1 26.12 1.56 -5.74
C GLY A 1 24.87 1.91 -4.96
N THR A 2 23.86 1.03 -4.95
CA THR A 2 22.61 1.25 -4.20
C THR A 2 22.89 1.25 -2.69
N ARG A 3 22.34 2.23 -1.97
CA ARG A 3 22.35 2.27 -0.50
C ARG A 3 20.95 1.97 0.02
N THR A 4 20.87 1.22 1.12
CA THR A 4 19.60 0.79 1.73
C THR A 4 19.60 1.16 3.20
N PHE A 5 18.45 1.65 3.68
CA PHE A 5 18.21 1.99 5.07
C PHE A 5 16.87 1.37 5.46
N THR A 6 16.77 0.94 6.72
CA THR A 6 15.57 0.25 7.21
C THR A 6 14.41 1.22 7.48
N ASP A 7 14.71 2.48 7.79
CA ASP A 7 13.70 3.46 8.21
C ASP A 7 14.05 4.88 7.75
N LEU A 8 13.01 5.70 7.53
CA LEU A 8 13.09 7.14 7.27
C LEU A 8 12.75 7.90 8.56
N THR A 9 13.71 8.00 9.46
CA THR A 9 13.50 8.68 10.75
C THR A 9 13.20 10.16 10.57
N ALA A 10 12.56 10.78 11.57
CA ALA A 10 12.32 12.22 11.54
C ALA A 10 13.62 13.04 11.39
N GLU A 11 14.70 12.60 12.04
CA GLU A 11 16.03 13.20 11.89
C GLU A 11 16.55 13.07 10.45
N PHE A 12 16.40 11.89 9.86
CA PHE A 12 16.80 11.63 8.47
C PHE A 12 16.06 12.55 7.49
N VAL A 13 14.76 12.73 7.68
CA VAL A 13 13.92 13.61 6.84
C VAL A 13 14.32 15.08 7.00
N GLN A 14 14.70 15.50 8.22
CA GLN A 14 15.07 16.89 8.49
C GLN A 14 16.50 17.23 8.06
N SER A 15 17.41 16.25 8.09
CA SER A 15 18.83 16.43 7.80
C SER A 15 19.39 15.21 7.05
N PRO A 16 18.99 15.00 5.78
CA PRO A 16 19.46 13.86 5.00
C PRO A 16 20.97 13.95 4.72
N PRO A 17 21.68 12.82 4.57
CA PRO A 17 23.08 12.83 4.15
C PRO A 17 23.23 13.51 2.77
N ALA A 18 24.31 14.29 2.55
CA ALA A 18 24.52 15.04 1.31
C ALA A 18 24.49 14.18 0.02
N GLU A 19 24.85 12.91 0.12
CA GLU A 19 24.79 11.95 -1.00
C GLU A 19 23.35 11.59 -1.42
N TRP A 20 22.35 11.79 -0.56
CA TRP A 20 20.93 11.57 -0.88
C TRP A 20 20.33 12.70 -1.68
N GLU A 21 20.73 13.94 -1.39
CA GLU A 21 20.38 15.10 -2.22
C GLU A 21 20.93 14.96 -3.65
N GLN A 22 22.01 14.19 -3.81
CA GLN A 22 22.66 13.92 -5.10
C GLN A 22 22.15 12.64 -5.77
N ALA A 23 21.22 11.91 -5.15
CA ALA A 23 20.69 10.68 -5.72
C ALA A 23 19.74 10.99 -6.89
N GLU A 24 19.86 10.24 -7.98
CA GLU A 24 18.98 10.38 -9.15
C GLU A 24 17.53 9.99 -8.83
N SER A 25 17.32 9.00 -7.96
CA SER A 25 15.98 8.58 -7.54
C SER A 25 15.98 7.96 -6.15
N TRP A 26 14.87 8.13 -5.45
CA TRP A 26 14.58 7.47 -4.18
C TRP A 26 13.48 6.42 -4.41
N ARG A 27 13.60 5.27 -3.75
CA ARG A 27 12.58 4.22 -3.76
C ARG A 27 12.18 3.94 -2.33
N ILE A 28 10.91 4.17 -2.03
CA ILE A 28 10.35 4.07 -0.68
C ILE A 28 9.23 3.03 -0.73
N HIS A 29 9.18 2.15 0.27
CA HIS A 29 8.13 1.16 0.44
C HIS A 29 7.41 1.43 1.77
N PHE A 30 6.09 1.53 1.75
CA PHE A 30 5.25 1.58 2.95
C PHE A 30 3.86 1.04 2.64
N HIS A 31 3.16 0.55 3.67
CA HIS A 31 1.82 -0.01 3.52
C HIS A 31 0.77 1.10 3.52
N VAL A 32 -0.26 0.91 2.69
CA VAL A 32 -1.38 1.84 2.50
C VAL A 32 -2.67 1.02 2.47
N PRO A 33 -3.85 1.59 2.77
CA PRO A 33 -5.09 0.82 2.71
C PRO A 33 -5.33 0.32 1.29
N VAL A 34 -5.78 -0.93 1.12
CA VAL A 34 -5.92 -1.60 -0.18
C VAL A 34 -6.75 -0.77 -1.19
N GLN A 35 -7.82 -0.14 -0.72
CA GLN A 35 -8.73 0.67 -1.54
C GLN A 35 -8.21 2.08 -1.86
N ALA A 36 -7.13 2.54 -1.21
CA ALA A 36 -6.64 3.89 -1.39
C ALA A 36 -6.05 4.07 -2.78
N GLU A 37 -6.53 5.06 -3.53
CA GLU A 37 -5.96 5.41 -4.84
C GLU A 37 -4.77 6.35 -4.70
N ASN A 38 -4.83 7.23 -3.71
CA ASN A 38 -3.83 8.27 -3.46
C ASN A 38 -3.66 8.50 -1.95
N LEU A 39 -2.46 8.92 -1.56
CA LEU A 39 -2.13 9.48 -0.25
C LEU A 39 -1.51 10.86 -0.45
N GLY A 40 -2.33 11.90 -0.27
CA GLY A 40 -1.95 13.25 -0.65
C GLY A 40 -1.53 13.29 -2.13
N PRO A 41 -0.30 13.72 -2.46
CA PRO A 41 0.18 13.80 -3.84
C PRO A 41 0.67 12.46 -4.42
N LEU A 42 0.75 11.39 -3.60
CA LEU A 42 1.30 10.10 -4.02
C LEU A 42 0.18 9.18 -4.50
N SER A 43 0.26 8.68 -5.73
CA SER A 43 -0.58 7.57 -6.18
C SER A 43 -0.10 6.25 -5.59
N THR A 44 -1.03 5.34 -5.32
CA THR A 44 -0.73 4.02 -4.77
C THR A 44 -0.52 2.98 -5.87
N THR A 45 -0.04 1.80 -5.48
CA THR A 45 0.10 0.63 -6.36
C THR A 45 -1.20 -0.17 -6.53
N ARG A 46 -2.36 0.39 -6.12
CA ARG A 46 -3.66 -0.28 -6.25
C ARG A 46 -3.97 -0.74 -7.69
N PRO A 47 -3.72 0.04 -8.76
CA PRO A 47 -3.94 -0.44 -10.13
C PRO A 47 -3.09 -1.67 -10.48
N ASP A 48 -1.89 -1.79 -9.93
CA ASP A 48 -1.03 -2.96 -10.17
C ASP A 48 -1.47 -4.17 -9.33
N LEU A 49 -1.96 -3.95 -8.10
CA LEU A 49 -2.63 -4.98 -7.30
C LEU A 49 -3.85 -5.54 -8.04
N GLU A 50 -4.71 -4.68 -8.59
CA GLU A 50 -5.89 -5.12 -9.36
C GLU A 50 -5.50 -5.96 -10.58
N LYS A 51 -4.42 -5.60 -11.29
CA LYS A 51 -3.89 -6.43 -12.39
C LYS A 51 -3.40 -7.78 -11.89
N ALA A 52 -2.66 -7.81 -10.78
CA ALA A 52 -2.18 -9.06 -10.20
C ALA A 52 -3.33 -9.98 -9.80
N LEU A 53 -4.36 -9.45 -9.14
CA LEU A 53 -5.56 -10.21 -8.75
C LEU A 53 -6.34 -10.74 -9.96
N ARG A 54 -6.37 -10.01 -11.10
CA ARG A 54 -6.93 -10.50 -12.36
C ARG A 54 -6.16 -11.70 -12.92
N GLU A 55 -4.84 -11.74 -12.75
CA GLU A 55 -4.06 -12.91 -13.16
C GLU A 55 -4.26 -14.08 -12.19
N VAL A 56 -4.34 -13.81 -10.89
CA VAL A 56 -4.68 -14.83 -9.87
C VAL A 56 -6.03 -15.47 -10.16
N ALA A 57 -7.03 -14.69 -10.59
CA ALA A 57 -8.36 -15.20 -10.92
C ALA A 57 -8.39 -16.17 -12.12
N LYS A 58 -7.32 -16.22 -12.93
CA LYS A 58 -7.20 -17.15 -14.07
C LYS A 58 -6.59 -18.50 -13.69
N LEU A 59 -6.10 -18.64 -12.46
CA LEU A 59 -5.52 -19.90 -12.00
C LEU A 59 -6.58 -21.00 -12.01
N ASP A 60 -6.17 -22.23 -12.28
CA ASP A 60 -7.03 -23.43 -12.25
C ASP A 60 -7.39 -23.87 -10.82
N TYR A 61 -6.86 -23.17 -9.82
CA TYR A 61 -7.15 -23.36 -8.40
C TYR A 61 -7.46 -22.02 -7.72
N ALA A 62 -8.11 -22.08 -6.56
CA ALA A 62 -8.44 -20.92 -5.74
C ALA A 62 -7.43 -20.77 -4.58
N PRO A 63 -6.39 -19.92 -4.70
CA PRO A 63 -5.49 -19.67 -3.56
C PRO A 63 -6.23 -18.95 -2.43
N HIS A 64 -5.79 -19.19 -1.21
CA HIS A 64 -6.10 -18.29 -0.10
C HIS A 64 -5.35 -16.97 -0.31
N LEU A 65 -6.07 -15.86 -0.16
CA LEU A 65 -5.51 -14.51 -0.19
C LEU A 65 -5.59 -13.91 1.21
N GLU A 66 -4.51 -13.26 1.63
CA GLU A 66 -4.40 -12.55 2.91
C GLU A 66 -4.32 -11.04 2.65
N VAL A 67 -5.01 -10.27 3.49
CA VAL A 67 -4.86 -8.81 3.54
C VAL A 67 -4.03 -8.47 4.77
N GLU A 68 -2.78 -8.08 4.56
CA GLU A 68 -1.83 -7.68 5.61
C GLU A 68 -1.84 -6.15 5.76
N THR A 69 -2.23 -5.64 6.94
CA THR A 69 -2.33 -4.18 7.17
C THR A 69 -1.86 -3.79 8.57
N TYR A 70 -1.01 -2.77 8.62
CA TYR A 70 -0.51 -2.12 9.85
C TYR A 70 -0.69 -0.60 9.77
N THR A 71 -1.64 -0.18 8.93
CA THR A 71 -1.63 1.14 8.31
C THR A 71 -2.27 2.20 9.20
N TRP A 72 -3.35 1.85 9.90
CA TRP A 72 -4.26 2.83 10.50
C TRP A 72 -3.66 3.64 11.64
N SER A 73 -2.79 3.06 12.46
CA SER A 73 -2.19 3.74 13.61
C SER A 73 -1.09 4.75 13.24
N VAL A 74 -0.56 4.67 12.01
CA VAL A 74 0.59 5.48 11.54
C VAL A 74 0.24 6.41 10.39
N MET A 75 -1.00 6.38 9.93
CA MET A 75 -1.48 7.24 8.85
C MET A 75 -1.45 8.72 9.26
N PRO A 76 -1.03 9.64 8.37
CA PRO A 76 -1.08 11.06 8.64
C PRO A 76 -2.52 11.58 8.58
N GLY A 77 -2.90 12.46 9.51
CA GLY A 77 -4.22 13.09 9.55
C GLY A 77 -4.83 13.05 10.95
N LYS A 78 -5.77 13.94 11.23
CA LYS A 78 -6.46 14.02 12.54
C LYS A 78 -7.75 13.21 12.60
N ASP A 79 -8.30 12.86 11.43
CA ASP A 79 -9.60 12.19 11.27
C ASP A 79 -9.42 10.79 10.68
N LEU A 80 -8.58 9.98 11.33
CA LEU A 80 -8.43 8.58 10.96
C LEU A 80 -9.68 7.81 11.39
N PRO A 81 -10.18 6.86 10.57
CA PRO A 81 -11.28 6.00 10.99
C PRO A 81 -10.86 5.15 12.20
N ASP A 82 -11.85 4.64 12.94
CA ASP A 82 -11.59 3.58 13.90
C ASP A 82 -10.91 2.39 13.21
N VAL A 83 -10.03 1.69 13.94
CA VAL A 83 -9.26 0.56 13.36
C VAL A 83 -10.20 -0.51 12.81
N CYS A 84 -11.31 -0.80 13.49
CA CYS A 84 -12.28 -1.79 13.00
C CYS A 84 -12.95 -1.32 11.72
N ASP A 85 -13.29 -0.04 11.61
CA ASP A 85 -13.88 0.55 10.41
C ASP A 85 -12.89 0.52 9.23
N GLY A 86 -11.62 0.84 9.50
CA GLY A 86 -10.55 0.77 8.51
C GLY A 86 -10.35 -0.63 7.96
N LEU A 87 -10.21 -1.63 8.85
CA LEU A 87 -10.09 -3.04 8.49
C LEU A 87 -11.30 -3.54 7.70
N THR A 88 -12.51 -3.18 8.14
CA THR A 88 -13.76 -3.58 7.48
C THR A 88 -13.79 -3.05 6.04
N ARG A 89 -13.43 -1.79 5.82
CA ARG A 89 -13.39 -1.18 4.48
C ARG A 89 -12.38 -1.85 3.56
N GLU A 90 -11.18 -2.20 4.06
CA GLU A 90 -10.17 -2.92 3.28
C GLU A 90 -10.67 -4.30 2.82
N LEU A 91 -11.28 -5.05 3.75
CA LEU A 91 -11.83 -6.38 3.47
C LEU A 91 -13.03 -6.29 2.51
N GLU A 92 -13.98 -5.39 2.76
CA GLU A 92 -15.16 -5.21 1.89
C GLU A 92 -14.76 -4.83 0.47
N TYR A 93 -13.82 -3.88 0.30
CA TYR A 93 -13.33 -3.52 -1.02
C TYR A 93 -12.67 -4.72 -1.72
N THR A 94 -11.80 -5.44 -1.02
CA THR A 94 -11.09 -6.60 -1.57
C THR A 94 -12.07 -7.70 -2.00
N LEU A 95 -13.04 -8.04 -1.15
CA LEU A 95 -14.07 -9.03 -1.45
C LEU A 95 -14.95 -8.61 -2.62
N ASN A 96 -15.38 -7.35 -2.67
CA ASN A 96 -16.19 -6.83 -3.76
C ASN A 96 -15.44 -6.89 -5.09
N PHE A 97 -14.14 -6.54 -5.10
CA PHE A 97 -13.32 -6.64 -6.30
C PHE A 97 -13.18 -8.09 -6.78
N LEU A 98 -12.87 -9.03 -5.88
CA LEU A 98 -12.76 -10.46 -6.21
C LEU A 98 -14.08 -11.05 -6.73
N ASN A 99 -15.22 -10.64 -6.17
CA ASN A 99 -16.54 -11.05 -6.62
C ASN A 99 -16.84 -10.55 -8.04
N GLN A 100 -16.41 -9.34 -8.40
CA GLN A 100 -16.55 -8.82 -9.77
C GLN A 100 -15.70 -9.60 -10.78
N LEU A 101 -14.53 -10.10 -10.37
CA LEU A 101 -13.70 -10.93 -11.23
C LEU A 101 -14.32 -12.32 -11.48
N SER A 102 -15.02 -12.88 -10.50
CA SER A 102 -15.68 -14.19 -10.62
C SER A 102 -16.98 -14.15 -11.42
N ALA A 103 -17.56 -12.96 -11.62
CA ALA A 103 -18.85 -12.78 -12.30
C ALA A 103 -18.75 -12.58 -13.82
N GLY A 104 -17.54 -12.48 -14.38
CA GLY A 104 -17.27 -12.30 -15.81
C GLY A 104 -16.54 -13.47 -16.41
#